data_AF-A0A519J5N8-F1
#
_entry.id   AF-A0A519J5N8-F1
#
_cell.length_a   1.000
_cell.length_b   1.000
_cell.length_c   1.000
_cell.angle_alpha   90.00
_cell.angle_beta   90.00
_cell.angle_gamma   90.00
#
_symmetry.space_group_name_H-M   'P 1'
#
loop_
_entity.id
_entity.type
_entity.pdbx_description
1 polymer ?
#
loop_
_entity_poly.entity_id
_entity_poly.type
_entity_poly.pdbx_seq_one_letter_code
_entity_poly.pdbx_strand_id
1 'polypeptide(L)'
;MIRTPMGRPPDKFLRGPRGTRTVPACIKTSKALRFRCLRGPPLAAFRPEANIVFHPDTQFLIDHWTGLARATDVRGGIPARSALLPEALGRRLPRTFLAERRDGQTALTLAGTALDAFWRRPLAREPLTALWTPASADMIEQSVLQAIREARPIVVAAFTPGEPAQGIEMVIAPLRSGTDRADRILGLFAPAPALAPSGDSPLLTARLAIGAGIPGRPPLSLAVVEGRRIA
;
A
#
# COMPACT_ATOMS: atom_id res chain seq x y z
N MET A 1 36.06 -13.48 43.94
CA MET A 1 37.33 -13.74 43.22
C MET A 1 37.03 -14.92 42.28
N ILE A 2 36.64 -14.70 41.01
CA ILE A 2 37.52 -14.58 39.81
C ILE A 2 38.25 -15.93 39.59
N ARG A 3 38.15 -16.71 38.49
CA ARG A 3 37.92 -16.48 37.04
C ARG A 3 37.63 -17.84 36.35
N THR A 4 36.79 -17.86 35.32
CA THR A 4 36.87 -18.79 34.17
C THR A 4 37.97 -18.29 33.22
N PRO A 5 38.69 -19.12 32.43
CA PRO A 5 38.24 -19.39 31.05
C PRO A 5 38.79 -20.67 30.35
N MET A 6 38.30 -20.87 29.11
CA MET A 6 38.92 -21.52 27.93
C MET A 6 38.45 -22.91 27.50
N GLY A 7 38.20 -23.03 26.18
CA GLY A 7 38.13 -24.29 25.46
C GLY A 7 37.58 -24.21 24.03
N ARG A 8 38.28 -23.47 23.14
CA ARG A 8 38.05 -23.48 21.67
C ARG A 8 38.93 -24.58 21.04
N PRO A 9 38.45 -25.44 20.13
CA PRO A 9 39.33 -26.32 19.37
C PRO A 9 39.67 -25.74 17.96
N PRO A 10 40.85 -26.06 17.40
CA PRO A 10 41.37 -25.46 16.18
C PRO A 10 41.21 -26.30 14.90
N ASP A 11 41.32 -25.58 13.78
CA ASP A 11 41.41 -26.04 12.40
C ASP A 11 42.63 -26.93 12.12
N LYS A 12 42.41 -27.96 11.31
CA LYS A 12 43.45 -28.59 10.47
C LYS A 12 42.79 -28.99 9.16
N PHE A 13 43.35 -28.55 8.03
CA PHE A 13 43.90 -29.46 7.02
C PHE A 13 44.79 -28.69 6.04
N LEU A 14 45.81 -29.42 5.60
CA LEU A 14 47.10 -28.97 5.13
C LEU A 14 47.14 -28.77 3.62
N ARG A 15 48.06 -27.89 3.19
CA ARG A 15 48.56 -27.73 1.82
C ARG A 15 49.41 -28.93 1.37
N GLY A 16 49.40 -29.17 0.06
CA GLY A 16 50.44 -29.87 -0.72
C GLY A 16 50.43 -29.40 -2.18
N PRO A 17 51.52 -29.55 -2.96
CA PRO A 17 52.19 -28.38 -3.53
C PRO A 17 52.47 -28.37 -5.06
N ARG A 18 52.94 -27.19 -5.53
CA ARG A 18 53.86 -26.88 -6.66
C ARG A 18 53.44 -27.22 -8.10
N GLY A 19 53.44 -26.18 -8.94
CA GLY A 19 53.51 -26.28 -10.40
C GLY A 19 53.81 -24.93 -11.04
N THR A 20 54.82 -24.91 -11.90
CA THR A 20 55.55 -23.78 -12.51
C THR A 20 54.76 -22.86 -13.46
N ARG A 21 55.27 -21.61 -13.57
CA ARG A 21 55.35 -20.70 -14.74
C ARG A 21 54.38 -20.96 -15.90
N THR A 22 53.73 -19.89 -16.38
CA THR A 22 54.11 -19.17 -17.62
C THR A 22 53.13 -18.01 -17.82
N VAL A 23 53.65 -16.79 -18.02
CA VAL A 23 52.89 -15.65 -18.54
C VAL A 23 52.95 -15.73 -20.06
N PRO A 24 51.83 -15.56 -20.77
CA PRO A 24 51.92 -14.84 -22.02
C PRO A 24 50.93 -13.67 -22.09
N ALA A 25 51.35 -12.72 -22.90
CA ALA A 25 50.81 -11.39 -23.07
C ALA A 25 49.43 -11.36 -23.74
N CYS A 26 48.71 -10.27 -23.41
CA CYS A 26 47.79 -9.49 -24.22
C CYS A 26 47.39 -10.07 -25.60
N ILE A 27 46.12 -10.48 -25.72
CA ILE A 27 45.40 -10.44 -27.00
C ILE A 27 44.06 -9.75 -26.77
N LYS A 28 43.91 -8.60 -27.43
CA LYS A 28 42.67 -7.86 -27.63
C LYS A 28 41.67 -8.73 -28.39
N THR A 29 40.41 -8.76 -27.93
CA THR A 29 39.17 -8.58 -28.74
C THR A 29 37.95 -8.97 -27.90
N SER A 30 37.28 -7.98 -27.32
CA SER A 30 35.95 -8.13 -26.74
C SER A 30 34.93 -8.31 -27.87
N LYS A 31 34.61 -9.57 -28.19
CA LYS A 31 33.41 -9.90 -28.97
C LYS A 31 32.19 -9.54 -28.13
N ALA A 32 31.46 -8.51 -28.56
CA ALA A 32 30.17 -8.14 -28.00
C ALA A 32 29.20 -9.33 -28.12
N LEU A 33 28.76 -9.87 -26.98
CA LEU A 33 27.65 -10.81 -26.93
C LEU A 33 26.38 -10.06 -27.31
N ARG A 34 25.97 -10.20 -28.57
CA ARG A 34 24.68 -9.73 -29.05
C ARG A 34 23.59 -10.66 -28.51
N PHE A 35 22.92 -10.25 -27.45
CA PHE A 35 21.66 -10.86 -27.05
C PHE A 35 20.61 -10.51 -28.10
N ARG A 36 20.19 -11.50 -28.90
CA ARG A 36 18.97 -11.39 -29.71
C ARG A 36 17.79 -11.32 -28.74
N CYS A 37 17.11 -10.17 -28.70
CA CYS A 37 15.79 -10.06 -28.10
C CYS A 37 14.82 -10.94 -28.88
N LEU A 38 14.62 -12.18 -28.43
CA LEU A 38 13.45 -12.96 -28.79
C LEU A 38 12.25 -12.27 -28.13
N ARG A 39 11.29 -11.80 -28.93
CA ARG A 39 9.97 -11.39 -28.42
C ARG A 39 9.36 -12.60 -27.74
N GLY A 40 9.43 -12.64 -26.41
CA GLY A 40 8.68 -13.59 -25.61
C GLY A 40 7.18 -13.39 -25.85
N PRO A 41 6.36 -14.44 -25.68
CA PRO A 41 4.91 -14.30 -25.74
C PRO A 41 4.47 -13.19 -24.76
N PRO A 42 3.45 -12.39 -25.10
CA PRO A 42 2.93 -11.39 -24.18
C PRO A 42 2.54 -12.13 -22.89
N LEU A 43 3.17 -11.74 -21.77
CA LEU A 43 2.75 -12.19 -20.46
C LEU A 43 1.26 -11.86 -20.36
N ALA A 44 0.45 -12.90 -20.17
CA ALA A 44 -0.98 -12.77 -20.00
C ALA A 44 -1.23 -11.66 -18.99
N ALA A 45 -1.93 -10.60 -19.42
CA ALA A 45 -2.41 -9.58 -18.51
C ALA A 45 -3.21 -10.32 -17.44
N PHE A 46 -2.72 -10.29 -16.20
CA PHE A 46 -3.46 -10.83 -15.07
C PHE A 46 -4.78 -10.08 -15.02
N ARG A 47 -5.85 -10.70 -15.51
CA ARG A 47 -7.22 -10.24 -15.36
C ARG A 47 -7.80 -11.00 -14.17
N PRO A 48 -7.82 -10.43 -12.97
CA PRO A 48 -8.70 -10.93 -11.95
C PRO A 48 -10.11 -10.45 -12.32
N GLU A 49 -10.78 -11.16 -13.22
CA GLU A 49 -12.24 -11.19 -13.27
C GLU A 49 -12.77 -12.23 -12.26
N ALA A 50 -12.07 -12.42 -11.14
CA ALA A 50 -12.77 -12.80 -9.93
C ALA A 50 -13.61 -11.56 -9.57
N ASN A 51 -14.93 -11.66 -9.63
CA ASN A 51 -15.80 -10.65 -9.02
C ASN A 51 -15.41 -10.60 -7.54
N ILE A 52 -14.53 -9.67 -7.17
CA ILE A 52 -14.18 -9.44 -5.77
C ILE A 52 -15.43 -8.82 -5.16
N VAL A 53 -16.20 -9.64 -4.46
CA VAL A 53 -17.35 -9.17 -3.71
C VAL A 53 -16.81 -8.51 -2.45
N PHE A 54 -16.73 -7.20 -2.48
CA PHE A 54 -16.38 -6.41 -1.30
C PHE A 54 -17.48 -6.45 -0.26
N HIS A 55 -17.12 -6.14 0.99
CA HIS A 55 -18.09 -5.89 2.04
C HIS A 55 -19.11 -4.84 1.58
N PRO A 56 -20.42 -4.96 1.90
CA PRO A 56 -21.45 -4.03 1.41
C PRO A 56 -21.18 -2.56 1.73
N ASP A 57 -20.55 -2.27 2.87
CA ASP A 57 -20.16 -0.89 3.21
C ASP A 57 -18.95 -0.39 2.42
N THR A 58 -18.00 -1.28 2.11
CA THR A 58 -16.88 -0.98 1.20
C THR A 58 -17.41 -0.65 -0.19
N GLN A 59 -18.30 -1.51 -0.72
CA GLN A 59 -18.93 -1.30 -2.02
C GLN A 59 -19.69 0.03 -2.05
N PHE A 60 -20.48 0.31 -1.02
CA PHE A 60 -21.17 1.60 -0.88
C PHE A 60 -20.22 2.80 -0.98
N LEU A 61 -19.09 2.77 -0.26
CA LEU A 61 -18.15 3.89 -0.27
C LEU A 61 -17.49 4.05 -1.64
N ILE A 62 -17.13 2.95 -2.29
CA ILE A 62 -16.57 2.94 -3.65
C ILE A 62 -17.55 3.59 -4.63
N ASP A 63 -18.82 3.18 -4.59
CA ASP A 63 -19.86 3.68 -5.49
C ASP A 63 -20.15 5.15 -5.23
N HIS A 64 -20.27 5.54 -3.97
CA HIS A 64 -20.49 6.92 -3.58
C HIS A 64 -19.34 7.83 -4.02
N TRP A 65 -18.10 7.45 -3.73
CA TRP A 65 -16.92 8.19 -4.16
C TRP A 65 -16.82 8.28 -5.69
N THR A 66 -17.11 7.18 -6.40
CA THR A 66 -17.09 7.14 -7.87
C THR A 66 -18.17 8.05 -8.46
N GLY A 67 -19.35 8.11 -7.84
CA GLY A 67 -20.40 9.06 -8.22
C GLY A 67 -19.93 10.51 -8.10
N LEU A 68 -19.30 10.86 -6.97
CA LEU A 68 -18.70 12.18 -6.76
C LEU A 68 -17.60 12.47 -7.78
N ALA A 69 -16.74 11.50 -8.09
CA ALA A 69 -15.62 11.64 -9.02
C ALA A 69 -16.05 11.85 -10.49
N ARG A 70 -17.30 11.52 -10.83
CA ARG A 70 -17.88 11.68 -12.18
C ARG A 70 -18.67 12.98 -12.36
N ALA A 71 -18.80 13.80 -11.31
CA ALA A 71 -19.45 15.09 -11.42
C ALA A 71 -18.65 16.03 -12.36
N THR A 72 -19.35 16.98 -12.99
CA THR A 72 -18.80 17.81 -14.08
C THR A 72 -17.70 18.78 -13.64
N ASP A 73 -17.63 19.13 -12.36
CA ASP A 73 -16.70 20.09 -11.76
C ASP A 73 -15.47 19.42 -11.11
N VAL A 74 -15.32 18.11 -11.28
CA VAL A 74 -14.23 17.33 -10.68
C VAL A 74 -12.92 17.56 -11.43
N ARG A 75 -11.89 17.94 -10.68
CA ARG A 75 -10.53 18.10 -11.21
C ARG A 75 -9.72 16.82 -11.01
N GLY A 76 -9.08 16.36 -12.08
CA GLY A 76 -8.15 15.23 -12.05
C GLY A 76 -8.77 13.88 -11.63
N GLY A 77 -10.10 13.75 -11.73
CA GLY A 77 -10.83 12.55 -11.29
C GLY A 77 -10.91 12.38 -9.77
N ILE A 78 -10.56 13.40 -8.98
CA ILE A 78 -10.58 13.35 -7.51
C ILE A 78 -11.58 14.38 -6.98
N PRO A 79 -12.65 13.95 -6.29
CA PRO A 79 -13.68 14.86 -5.81
C PRO A 79 -13.13 15.78 -4.72
N ALA A 80 -13.69 16.98 -4.63
CA ALA A 80 -13.38 17.89 -3.53
C ALA A 80 -13.94 17.34 -2.22
N ARG A 81 -13.24 17.52 -1.10
CA ARG A 81 -13.77 17.12 0.21
C ARG A 81 -15.12 17.79 0.51
N SER A 82 -15.33 19.01 0.05
CA SER A 82 -16.60 19.74 0.25
C SER A 82 -17.79 19.13 -0.46
N ALA A 83 -17.56 18.28 -1.48
CA ALA A 83 -18.63 17.53 -2.15
C ALA A 83 -19.10 16.31 -1.33
N LEU A 84 -18.31 15.87 -0.35
CA LEU A 84 -18.67 14.78 0.56
C LEU A 84 -19.55 15.34 1.70
N LEU A 85 -20.83 14.97 1.68
CA LEU A 85 -21.77 15.28 2.75
C LEU A 85 -21.77 14.15 3.81
N PRO A 86 -21.52 14.44 5.10
CA PRO A 86 -21.54 13.42 6.15
C PRO A 86 -22.84 12.62 6.22
N GLU A 87 -23.97 13.26 5.92
CA GLU A 87 -25.31 12.66 5.94
C GLU A 87 -25.44 11.53 4.93
N ALA A 88 -24.75 11.63 3.79
CA ALA A 88 -24.74 10.59 2.77
C ALA A 88 -24.10 9.29 3.28
N LEU A 89 -23.18 9.36 4.25
CA LEU A 89 -22.55 8.19 4.85
C LEU A 89 -23.49 7.47 5.83
N GLY A 90 -24.44 8.19 6.44
CA GLY A 90 -25.46 7.67 7.34
C GLY A 90 -24.87 6.76 8.44
N ARG A 91 -25.38 5.54 8.56
CA ARG A 91 -24.93 4.54 9.55
C ARG A 91 -23.45 4.14 9.46
N ARG A 92 -22.75 4.55 8.39
CA ARG A 92 -21.33 4.22 8.18
C ARG A 92 -20.43 5.26 8.80
N LEU A 93 -20.93 6.46 9.10
CA LEU A 93 -20.14 7.57 9.65
C LEU A 93 -19.30 7.17 10.89
N PRO A 94 -19.82 6.39 11.87
CA PRO A 94 -19.01 5.94 13.01
C PRO A 94 -17.81 5.07 12.65
N ARG A 95 -17.80 4.47 11.45
CA ARG A 95 -16.73 3.62 10.92
C ARG A 95 -15.89 4.31 9.86
N THR A 96 -16.09 5.61 9.64
CA THR A 96 -15.28 6.38 8.69
C THR A 96 -14.23 7.24 9.40
N PHE A 97 -13.18 7.58 8.67
CA PHE A 97 -12.18 8.55 9.12
C PHE A 97 -11.84 9.52 8.00
N LEU A 98 -11.35 10.70 8.37
CA LEU A 98 -10.72 11.62 7.44
C LEU A 98 -9.26 11.78 7.85
N ALA A 99 -8.34 11.65 6.90
CA ALA A 99 -6.92 11.90 7.10
C ALA A 99 -6.44 13.04 6.20
N GLU A 100 -5.35 13.67 6.61
CA GLU A 100 -4.61 14.67 5.85
C GLU A 100 -3.20 14.16 5.60
N ARG A 101 -2.74 14.32 4.36
CA ARG A 101 -1.38 14.06 3.95
C ARG A 101 -0.59 15.37 3.92
N ARG A 102 0.46 15.44 4.74
CA ARG A 102 1.38 16.59 4.81
C ARG A 102 2.80 16.08 5.01
N ASP A 103 3.76 16.69 4.32
CA ASP A 103 5.20 16.43 4.48
C ASP A 103 5.58 14.93 4.43
N GLY A 104 4.91 14.19 3.53
CA GLY A 104 5.18 12.77 3.34
C GLY A 104 4.49 11.82 4.32
N GLN A 105 3.73 12.33 5.28
CA GLN A 105 3.02 11.55 6.29
C GLN A 105 1.50 11.73 6.17
N THR A 106 0.76 10.68 6.49
CA THR A 106 -0.71 10.69 6.49
C THR A 106 -1.22 10.58 7.93
N ALA A 107 -1.89 11.61 8.43
CA ALA A 107 -2.40 11.67 9.80
C ALA A 107 -3.91 11.81 9.84
N LEU A 108 -4.56 11.11 10.76
CA LEU A 108 -5.98 11.18 10.98
C LEU A 108 -6.36 12.57 11.49
N THR A 109 -7.31 13.22 10.85
CA THR A 109 -7.90 14.49 11.29
C THR A 109 -9.20 14.26 12.06
N LEU A 110 -9.94 13.22 11.67
CA LEU A 110 -11.19 12.79 12.29
C LEU A 110 -11.25 11.26 12.26
N ALA A 111 -11.77 10.67 13.33
CA ALA A 111 -12.09 9.26 13.40
C ALA A 111 -13.51 9.10 13.94
N GLY A 112 -14.28 8.19 13.33
CA GLY A 112 -15.59 7.82 13.83
C GLY A 112 -15.50 7.01 15.11
N THR A 113 -16.54 7.08 15.94
CA THR A 113 -16.57 6.47 17.28
C THR A 113 -16.38 4.95 17.29
N ALA A 114 -16.75 4.24 16.22
CA ALA A 114 -16.51 2.80 16.12
C ALA A 114 -15.03 2.48 15.88
N LEU A 115 -14.25 3.38 15.25
CA LEU A 115 -12.80 3.22 15.20
C LEU A 115 -12.19 3.46 16.59
N ASP A 116 -12.53 4.58 17.23
CA ASP A 116 -12.00 4.86 18.58
C ASP A 116 -12.31 3.72 19.56
N ALA A 117 -13.50 3.12 19.45
CA ALA A 117 -13.89 1.94 20.22
C ALA A 117 -13.09 0.69 19.86
N PHE A 118 -12.87 0.41 18.56
CA PHE A 118 -12.11 -0.76 18.11
C PHE A 118 -10.65 -0.68 18.57
N TRP A 119 -10.01 0.49 18.41
CA TRP A 119 -8.63 0.73 18.85
C TRP A 119 -8.50 1.09 20.34
N ARG A 120 -9.62 1.23 21.05
CA ARG A 120 -9.72 1.56 22.49
C ARG A 120 -8.94 2.81 22.90
N ARG A 121 -8.83 3.76 21.97
CA ARG A 121 -8.16 5.05 22.18
C ARG A 121 -8.66 6.07 21.16
N PRO A 122 -8.63 7.37 21.46
CA PRO A 122 -8.87 8.41 20.47
C PRO A 122 -7.82 8.33 19.35
N LEU A 123 -8.28 8.34 18.10
CA LEU A 123 -7.41 8.24 16.92
C LEU A 123 -7.17 9.58 16.22
N ALA A 124 -7.86 10.65 16.62
CA ALA A 124 -7.63 11.96 16.04
C ALA A 124 -6.17 12.40 16.25
N ARG A 125 -5.54 12.89 15.17
CA ARG A 125 -4.14 13.34 15.07
C ARG A 125 -3.08 12.24 15.09
N GLU A 126 -3.49 10.98 15.20
CA GLU A 126 -2.57 9.84 15.09
C GLU A 126 -2.17 9.62 13.62
N PRO A 127 -0.95 9.13 13.35
CA PRO A 127 -0.59 8.72 12.00
C PRO A 127 -1.47 7.54 11.58
N LEU A 128 -1.88 7.51 10.31
CA LEU A 128 -2.71 6.42 9.76
C LEU A 128 -2.03 5.06 9.95
N THR A 129 -0.70 5.02 9.88
CA THR A 129 0.12 3.82 10.11
C THR A 129 0.06 3.30 11.54
N ALA A 130 -0.37 4.09 12.54
CA ALA A 130 -0.53 3.61 13.92
C ALA A 130 -1.74 2.68 14.11
N LEU A 131 -2.59 2.51 13.09
CA LEU A 131 -3.65 1.50 13.08
C LEU A 131 -3.12 0.10 12.71
N TRP A 132 -1.87 0.02 12.25
CA TRP A 132 -1.31 -1.14 11.59
C TRP A 132 -0.06 -1.66 12.31
N THR A 133 0.27 -2.92 12.08
CA THR A 133 1.55 -3.47 12.50
C THR A 133 2.70 -2.77 11.78
N PRO A 134 3.89 -2.66 12.39
CA PRO A 134 5.05 -2.03 11.74
C PRO A 134 5.38 -2.62 10.37
N ALA A 135 5.20 -3.94 10.20
CA ALA A 135 5.42 -4.64 8.93
C ALA A 135 4.45 -4.22 7.81
N SER A 136 3.31 -3.63 8.16
CA SER A 136 2.29 -3.19 7.20
C SER A 136 2.38 -1.70 6.87
N ALA A 137 3.14 -0.91 7.65
CA ALA A 137 3.15 0.55 7.55
C ALA A 137 3.49 1.05 6.13
N ASP A 138 4.52 0.48 5.49
CA ASP A 138 4.92 0.84 4.13
C ASP A 138 3.82 0.54 3.11
N MET A 139 3.15 -0.61 3.21
CA MET A 139 2.05 -0.97 2.30
C MET A 139 0.90 0.05 2.40
N ILE A 140 0.63 0.58 3.59
CA ILE A 140 -0.44 1.56 3.80
C ILE A 140 -0.08 2.92 3.21
N GLU A 141 1.12 3.43 3.45
CA GLU A 141 1.56 4.68 2.81
C GLU A 141 1.61 4.53 1.27
N GLN A 142 2.07 3.39 0.75
CA GLN A 142 2.02 3.12 -0.70
C GLN A 142 0.58 3.06 -1.23
N SER A 143 -0.36 2.51 -0.46
CA SER A 143 -1.78 2.47 -0.82
C SER A 143 -2.38 3.87 -0.88
N VAL A 144 -2.04 4.77 0.05
CA VAL A 144 -2.43 6.19 0.01
C VAL A 144 -1.87 6.86 -1.24
N LEU A 145 -0.58 6.69 -1.51
CA LEU A 145 0.07 7.27 -2.71
C LEU A 145 -0.54 6.72 -3.99
N GLN A 146 -0.86 5.43 -4.03
CA GLN A 146 -1.49 4.78 -5.16
C GLN A 146 -2.90 5.35 -5.41
N ALA A 147 -3.70 5.49 -4.35
CA ALA A 147 -5.05 6.06 -4.43
C ALA A 147 -5.02 7.45 -5.08
N ILE A 148 -4.14 8.32 -4.60
CA ILE A 148 -3.94 9.68 -5.12
C ILE A 148 -3.45 9.65 -6.57
N ARG A 149 -2.43 8.83 -6.87
CA ARG A 149 -1.81 8.77 -8.20
C ARG A 149 -2.78 8.27 -9.27
N GLU A 150 -3.58 7.27 -8.95
CA GLU A 150 -4.50 6.62 -9.88
C GLU A 150 -5.90 7.26 -9.88
N ALA A 151 -6.13 8.23 -9.00
CA ALA A 151 -7.43 8.89 -8.80
C ALA A 151 -8.56 7.86 -8.67
N ARG A 152 -8.41 6.92 -7.74
CA ARG A 152 -9.41 5.90 -7.43
C ARG A 152 -9.28 5.38 -5.99
N PRO A 153 -10.32 4.77 -5.41
CA PRO A 153 -10.23 4.13 -4.11
C PRO A 153 -9.31 2.90 -4.14
N ILE A 154 -8.57 2.69 -3.06
CA ILE A 154 -7.84 1.45 -2.77
C ILE A 154 -8.51 0.75 -1.60
N VAL A 155 -8.74 -0.55 -1.72
CA VAL A 155 -9.24 -1.41 -0.65
C VAL A 155 -8.09 -2.25 -0.13
N VAL A 156 -7.81 -2.13 1.16
CA VAL A 156 -6.83 -2.95 1.87
C VAL A 156 -7.56 -4.06 2.59
N ALA A 157 -7.28 -5.31 2.21
CA ALA A 157 -7.72 -6.48 2.95
C ALA A 157 -6.74 -6.74 4.10
N ALA A 158 -7.26 -6.88 5.31
CA ALA A 158 -6.49 -6.97 6.54
C ALA A 158 -7.09 -7.99 7.51
N PHE A 159 -6.36 -8.26 8.58
CA PHE A 159 -6.79 -9.07 9.71
C PHE A 159 -6.11 -8.62 11.00
N THR A 160 -6.65 -9.01 12.14
CA THR A 160 -6.00 -8.80 13.45
C THR A 160 -5.05 -9.97 13.74
N PRO A 161 -3.80 -9.75 14.20
CA PRO A 161 -2.93 -10.82 14.67
C PRO A 161 -3.65 -11.74 15.67
N GLY A 162 -3.56 -13.05 15.46
CA GLY A 162 -4.29 -14.05 16.26
C GLY A 162 -5.67 -14.40 15.72
N GLU A 163 -6.25 -13.59 14.84
CA GLU A 163 -7.58 -13.81 14.25
C GLU A 163 -7.58 -13.70 12.71
N PRO A 164 -6.71 -14.43 11.98
CA PRO A 164 -6.55 -14.28 10.54
C PRO A 164 -7.78 -14.68 9.70
N ALA A 165 -8.68 -15.47 10.27
CA ALA A 165 -9.94 -15.87 9.63
C ALA A 165 -10.98 -14.73 9.60
N GLN A 166 -10.82 -13.72 10.46
CA GLN A 166 -11.74 -12.59 10.57
C GLN A 166 -11.24 -11.45 9.71
N GLY A 167 -11.75 -11.40 8.47
CA GLY A 167 -11.34 -10.41 7.49
C GLY A 167 -11.78 -8.99 7.86
N ILE A 168 -10.96 -8.02 7.47
CA ILE A 168 -11.26 -6.60 7.55
C ILE A 168 -11.00 -6.01 6.17
N GLU A 169 -11.88 -5.12 5.73
CA GLU A 169 -11.62 -4.24 4.60
C GLU A 169 -11.44 -2.82 5.11
N MET A 170 -10.40 -2.13 4.64
CA MET A 170 -10.23 -0.69 4.84
C MET A 170 -10.15 0.01 3.49
N VAL A 171 -11.07 0.93 3.26
CA VAL A 171 -11.05 1.77 2.05
C VAL A 171 -10.16 2.98 2.29
N ILE A 172 -9.40 3.35 1.27
CA ILE A 172 -8.59 4.57 1.18
C ILE A 172 -9.02 5.28 -0.10
N ALA A 173 -9.80 6.35 0.03
CA ALA A 173 -10.35 7.11 -1.08
C ALA A 173 -9.81 8.55 -1.07
N PRO A 174 -9.16 9.03 -2.15
CA PRO A 174 -8.53 10.33 -2.15
C PRO A 174 -9.58 11.43 -2.32
N LEU A 175 -9.34 12.57 -1.69
CA LEU A 175 -10.14 13.78 -1.78
C LEU A 175 -9.22 14.98 -1.98
N ARG A 176 -9.72 16.02 -2.64
CA ARG A 176 -9.01 17.30 -2.73
C ARG A 176 -9.38 18.23 -1.58
N SER A 177 -8.38 18.92 -1.02
CA SER A 177 -8.65 20.15 -0.28
C SER A 177 -9.03 21.29 -1.24
N GLY A 178 -9.47 22.43 -0.69
CA GLY A 178 -9.86 23.60 -1.49
C GLY A 178 -8.74 24.22 -2.35
N THR A 179 -7.48 23.77 -2.19
CA THR A 179 -6.28 24.29 -2.87
C THR A 179 -5.85 23.45 -4.09
N ASP A 180 -6.76 22.66 -4.66
CA ASP A 180 -6.51 21.73 -5.79
C ASP A 180 -5.51 20.60 -5.48
N ARG A 181 -5.16 20.41 -4.21
CA ARG A 181 -4.26 19.34 -3.75
C ARG A 181 -5.06 18.12 -3.33
N ALA A 182 -4.72 16.95 -3.86
CA ALA A 182 -5.21 15.66 -3.41
C ALA A 182 -4.48 15.22 -2.14
N ASP A 183 -4.76 15.92 -1.04
CA ASP A 183 -4.09 15.78 0.25
C ASP A 183 -5.03 15.29 1.36
N ARG A 184 -6.30 15.00 1.04
CA ARG A 184 -7.27 14.44 1.99
C ARG A 184 -7.57 13.00 1.63
N ILE A 185 -7.80 12.17 2.64
CA ILE A 185 -8.19 10.78 2.48
C ILE A 185 -9.47 10.55 3.26
N LEU A 186 -10.49 10.03 2.60
CA LEU A 186 -11.64 9.41 3.25
C LEU A 186 -11.37 7.93 3.38
N GLY A 187 -11.53 7.40 4.59
CA GLY A 187 -11.48 5.97 4.81
C GLY A 187 -12.71 5.42 5.49
N LEU A 188 -12.90 4.12 5.32
CA LEU A 188 -13.95 3.34 5.95
C LEU A 188 -13.35 2.03 6.46
N PHE A 189 -13.65 1.72 7.71
CA PHE A 189 -13.33 0.46 8.36
C PHE A 189 -14.54 -0.49 8.30
N ALA A 190 -14.40 -1.58 7.57
CA ALA A 190 -15.43 -2.61 7.41
C ALA A 190 -14.93 -3.94 7.99
N PRO A 191 -15.12 -4.18 9.30
CA PRO A 191 -14.78 -5.45 9.92
C PRO A 191 -15.79 -6.54 9.55
N ALA A 192 -15.36 -7.80 9.54
CA ALA A 192 -16.27 -8.94 9.51
C ALA A 192 -17.23 -8.89 10.72
N PRO A 193 -18.50 -9.33 10.59
CA PRO A 193 -19.49 -9.24 11.66
C PRO A 193 -19.10 -9.92 12.99
N ALA A 194 -18.29 -10.98 12.93
CA ALA A 194 -17.87 -11.73 14.11
C ALA A 194 -16.61 -11.16 14.78
N LEU A 195 -15.99 -10.12 14.20
CA LEU A 195 -14.72 -9.61 14.69
C LEU A 195 -14.93 -8.85 15.99
N ALA A 196 -14.33 -9.36 17.06
CA ALA A 196 -14.21 -8.67 18.33
C ALA A 196 -12.77 -8.18 18.51
N PRO A 197 -12.54 -6.95 18.97
CA PRO A 197 -11.20 -6.48 19.25
C PRO A 197 -10.61 -7.23 20.45
N SER A 198 -9.62 -8.08 20.18
CA SER A 198 -8.80 -8.75 21.19
C SER A 198 -7.66 -7.85 21.70
N GLY A 199 -7.47 -7.80 23.02
CA GLY A 199 -6.44 -6.98 23.67
C GLY A 199 -6.81 -5.49 23.81
N ASP A 200 -5.87 -4.71 24.36
CA ASP A 200 -6.10 -3.31 24.75
C ASP A 200 -5.92 -2.29 23.63
N SER A 201 -5.26 -2.63 22.52
CA SER A 201 -5.10 -1.76 21.36
C SER A 201 -4.75 -2.62 20.14
N PRO A 202 -5.75 -3.17 19.42
CA PRO A 202 -5.48 -4.07 18.30
C PRO A 202 -4.77 -3.33 17.16
N LEU A 203 -3.77 -3.98 16.56
CA LEU A 203 -3.13 -3.53 15.32
C LEU A 203 -3.58 -4.41 14.18
N LEU A 204 -3.70 -3.84 12.98
CA LEU A 204 -4.05 -4.57 11.78
C LEU A 204 -2.82 -5.04 11.01
N THR A 205 -2.89 -6.23 10.44
CA THR A 205 -1.91 -6.70 9.46
C THR A 205 -2.53 -6.63 8.07
N ALA A 206 -1.92 -5.84 7.19
CA ALA A 206 -2.33 -5.75 5.79
C ALA A 206 -1.89 -7.00 5.04
N ARG A 207 -2.80 -7.57 4.24
CA ARG A 207 -2.53 -8.75 3.41
C ARG A 207 -2.39 -8.40 1.94
N LEU A 208 -3.25 -7.51 1.45
CA LEU A 208 -3.30 -7.11 0.05
C LEU A 208 -3.96 -5.73 -0.07
N ALA A 209 -3.51 -4.94 -1.04
CA ALA A 209 -4.17 -3.70 -1.47
C ALA A 209 -4.63 -3.84 -2.92
N ILE A 210 -5.87 -3.41 -3.21
CA ILE A 210 -6.51 -3.58 -4.51
C ILE A 210 -7.14 -2.25 -4.92
N GLY A 211 -6.86 -1.78 -6.14
CA GLY A 211 -7.54 -0.61 -6.68
C GLY A 211 -8.96 -0.94 -7.11
N ALA A 212 -9.94 -0.21 -6.58
CA ALA A 212 -11.35 -0.38 -6.90
C ALA A 212 -11.79 0.59 -8.00
N GLY A 213 -12.58 0.08 -8.95
CA GLY A 213 -13.06 0.87 -10.07
C GLY A 213 -11.98 1.19 -11.13
N ILE A 214 -12.40 1.98 -12.11
CA ILE A 214 -11.55 2.41 -13.23
C ILE A 214 -10.69 3.59 -12.75
N PRO A 215 -9.36 3.58 -12.98
CA PRO A 215 -8.50 4.72 -12.68
C PRO A 215 -9.02 6.01 -13.33
N GLY A 216 -9.18 7.07 -12.53
CA GLY A 216 -9.58 8.39 -13.02
C GLY A 216 -8.45 9.14 -13.75
N ARG A 217 -7.21 8.65 -13.63
CA ARG A 217 -6.04 9.15 -14.35
C ARG A 217 -5.40 8.00 -15.15
N PRO A 218 -4.97 8.23 -16.41
CA PRO A 218 -4.21 7.21 -17.13
C PRO A 218 -2.96 6.84 -16.33
N PRO A 219 -2.57 5.54 -16.29
CA PRO A 219 -1.30 5.17 -15.72
C PRO A 219 -0.22 5.95 -16.45
N LEU A 220 0.75 6.52 -15.72
CA LEU A 220 1.91 7.15 -16.32
C LEU A 220 2.68 6.06 -17.09
N SER A 221 2.38 5.94 -18.38
CA SER A 221 3.19 5.17 -19.31
C SER A 221 4.46 5.98 -19.52
N LEU A 222 5.61 5.38 -19.28
CA LEU A 222 6.88 5.97 -19.67
C LEU A 222 6.84 6.22 -21.18
N ALA A 223 6.55 7.46 -21.56
CA ALA A 223 6.62 7.86 -22.95
C ALA A 223 8.10 7.88 -23.33
N VAL A 224 8.49 6.98 -24.24
CA VAL A 224 9.78 7.07 -24.90
C VAL A 224 9.65 8.18 -25.95
N VAL A 225 10.07 9.39 -25.58
CA VAL A 225 10.30 10.46 -26.55
C VAL A 225 11.73 10.30 -27.03
N GLU A 226 11.91 9.99 -28.32
CA GLU A 226 13.21 9.91 -28.99
C GLU A 226 14.26 8.97 -28.35
N GLY A 227 13.81 7.85 -27.77
CA GLY A 227 14.73 6.84 -27.19
C GLY A 227 15.31 7.22 -25.82
N ARG A 228 14.90 8.36 -25.23
CA ARG A 228 15.32 8.76 -23.89
C ARG A 228 14.18 8.61 -22.89
N ARG A 229 14.42 7.85 -21.82
CA ARG A 229 13.48 7.72 -20.70
C ARG A 229 13.45 9.05 -19.95
N ILE A 230 12.26 9.62 -19.80
CA ILE A 230 12.04 10.80 -18.95
C ILE A 230 11.24 10.31 -17.74
N ALA A 231 11.83 10.51 -16.56
CA ALA A 231 11.25 10.18 -15.26
C ALA A 231 10.54 11.41 -14.68
#